data_AF-A0A7J6XEL6-F1
#
_entry.id   AF-A0A7J6XEL6-F1
#
_cell.length_a   1.000
_cell.length_b   1.000
_cell.length_c   1.000
_cell.angle_alpha   90.00
_cell.angle_beta   90.00
_cell.angle_gamma   90.00
#
_symmetry.space_group_name_H-M   'P 1'
#
loop_
_entity.id
_entity.type
_entity.pdbx_description
1 polymer ?
#
loop_
_entity_poly.entity_id
_entity_poly.type
_entity_poly.pdbx_seq_one_letter_code
_entity_poly.pdbx_strand_id
1 'polypeptide(L)' 'MGIRFKIFRWHAGFSLKLDPAVAPVWVEMPKLPLEFFYPSMLKSIGNGLGTFVSIDRDTSSLARPDVARICVEMDVQE' A
#
# COMPACT_ATOMS: atom_id res chain seq x y z
N MET A 1 11.50 -10.60 -22.88
CA MET A 1 12.12 -10.50 -21.54
C MET A 1 11.87 -9.11 -21.02
N GLY A 2 11.21 -8.97 -19.86
CA GLY A 2 11.01 -7.67 -19.22
C GLY A 2 12.23 -7.28 -18.38
N ILE A 3 12.53 -5.98 -18.32
CA ILE A 3 13.53 -5.42 -17.40
C ILE A 3 12.85 -5.24 -16.04
N ARG A 4 13.50 -5.69 -14.96
CA ARG A 4 13.03 -5.46 -13.58
C ARG A 4 13.75 -4.25 -12.98
N PHE A 5 12.97 -3.37 -12.38
CA PHE A 5 13.47 -2.22 -11.64
C PHE A 5 13.15 -2.40 -10.16
N LYS A 6 14.05 -1.93 -9.28
CA LYS A 6 13.81 -1.84 -7.83
C LYS A 6 13.66 -0.37 -7.45
N ILE A 7 12.66 -0.08 -6.63
CA ILE A 7 12.38 1.27 -6.14
C ILE A 7 12.92 1.37 -4.71
N PHE A 8 13.58 2.49 -4.40
CA PHE A 8 14.12 2.78 -3.09
C PHE A 8 13.73 4.17 -2.64
N ARG A 9 13.53 4.35 -1.33
CA ARG A 9 13.35 5.66 -0.71
C ARG A 9 14.69 6.39 -0.67
N TRP A 10 14.77 7.54 -1.33
CA TRP A 10 15.98 8.36 -1.31
C TRP A 10 16.16 9.07 0.05
N HIS A 11 17.40 9.11 0.54
CA HIS A 11 17.85 9.96 1.65
C HIS A 11 19.37 10.22 1.55
N ALA A 12 19.87 11.18 2.34
CA ALA A 12 21.31 11.40 2.46
C ALA A 12 21.98 10.14 3.06
N GLY A 13 23.03 9.65 2.39
CA GLY A 13 23.72 8.43 2.80
C GLY A 13 23.11 7.12 2.28
N PHE A 14 22.12 7.17 1.39
CA PHE A 14 21.50 6.00 0.76
C PHE A 14 22.54 5.03 0.13
N SER A 15 22.32 3.75 0.35
CA SER A 15 23.13 2.63 -0.14
C SER A 15 22.25 1.47 -0.61
N LEU A 16 22.41 1.10 -1.89
CA LEU A 16 21.72 -0.06 -2.50
C LEU A 16 21.94 -1.40 -1.78
N LYS A 17 22.98 -1.51 -0.95
CA LYS A 17 23.32 -2.75 -0.22
C LYS A 17 22.69 -2.83 1.16
N LEU A 18 22.40 -1.69 1.78
CA LEU A 18 21.99 -1.61 3.18
C LEU A 18 20.52 -1.20 3.31
N ASP A 19 20.04 -0.34 2.41
CA ASP A 19 18.70 0.20 2.51
C ASP A 19 17.66 -0.77 1.94
N PRO A 20 16.52 -0.94 2.65
CA PRO A 20 15.46 -1.83 2.21
C PRO A 20 14.75 -1.24 0.99
N ALA A 21 14.19 -2.12 0.14
CA ALA A 21 13.51 -1.69 -1.08
C ALA A 21 12.06 -1.37 -0.74
N VAL A 22 11.87 -0.32 0.06
CA VAL A 22 10.54 0.06 0.56
C VAL A 22 9.87 1.00 -0.43
N ALA A 23 8.65 0.66 -0.84
CA ALA A 23 7.87 1.45 -1.79
C ALA A 23 6.38 1.54 -1.38
N PRO A 24 5.69 2.63 -1.73
CA PRO A 24 4.24 2.72 -1.59
C PRO A 24 3.57 1.84 -2.66
N VAL A 25 2.75 0.89 -2.21
CA VAL A 25 2.01 -0.03 -3.06
C VAL A 25 0.51 0.17 -2.83
N TRP A 26 -0.24 0.30 -3.92
CA TRP A 26 -1.70 0.27 -3.88
C TRP A 26 -2.18 -1.17 -3.82
N VAL A 27 -2.84 -1.53 -2.73
CA VAL A 27 -3.44 -2.85 -2.51
C VAL A 27 -4.92 -2.75 -2.80
N GLU A 28 -5.40 -3.58 -3.73
CA GLU A 28 -6.81 -3.73 -4.05
C GLU A 28 -7.40 -4.93 -3.32
N MET A 29 -8.55 -4.71 -2.70
CA MET A 29 -9.32 -5.73 -1.97
C MET A 29 -10.70 -5.83 -2.61
N PRO A 30 -10.82 -6.62 -3.70
CA PRO A 30 -12.12 -6.84 -4.33
C PRO A 30 -13.03 -7.59 -3.37
N LYS A 31 -14.33 -7.22 -3.33
CA LYS A 31 -15.35 -7.89 -2.52
C LYS A 31 -15.09 -7.83 -1.01
N LEU A 32 -14.34 -6.84 -0.53
CA LEU A 32 -14.26 -6.56 0.90
C LEU A 32 -15.69 -6.25 1.40
N PRO A 33 -16.18 -6.86 2.49
CA PRO A 33 -17.51 -6.54 2.99
C PRO A 33 -17.58 -5.08 3.46
N LEU A 34 -18.73 -4.41 3.25
CA LEU A 34 -18.89 -2.97 3.52
C LEU A 34 -18.59 -2.59 4.99
N GLU A 35 -18.82 -3.52 5.93
CA GLU A 35 -18.48 -3.35 7.36
C GLU A 35 -16.99 -3.10 7.61
N PHE A 36 -16.11 -3.41 6.64
CA PHE A 36 -14.67 -3.17 6.74
C PHE A 36 -14.20 -1.87 6.08
N PHE A 37 -15.09 -1.08 5.48
CA PHE A 37 -14.72 0.19 4.82
C PHE A 37 -14.52 1.35 5.79
N TYR A 38 -14.75 1.14 7.09
CA TYR A 38 -14.42 2.16 8.08
C TYR A 38 -12.92 2.50 8.03
N PRO A 39 -12.54 3.79 8.05
CA PRO A 39 -11.14 4.19 7.95
C PRO A 39 -10.23 3.54 8.99
N SER A 40 -10.73 3.30 10.20
CA SER A 40 -10.00 2.58 11.26
C SER A 40 -9.71 1.14 10.88
N MET A 41 -10.68 0.46 10.25
CA MET A 41 -10.53 -0.93 9.82
C MET A 41 -9.58 -1.05 8.63
N LEU A 42 -9.74 -0.20 7.62
CA LEU A 42 -8.83 -0.13 6.47
C LEU A 42 -7.40 0.19 6.90
N LYS A 43 -7.23 1.09 7.88
CA LYS A 43 -5.93 1.38 8.48
C LYS A 43 -5.35 0.17 9.21
N SER A 44 -6.16 -0.56 9.98
CA SER A 44 -5.73 -1.80 10.65
C SER A 44 -5.31 -2.88 9.66
N ILE A 45 -6.07 -3.07 8.57
CA ILE A 45 -5.72 -3.99 7.48
C ILE A 45 -4.40 -3.55 6.84
N GLY A 46 -4.27 -2.28 6.47
CA GLY A 46 -3.05 -1.73 5.87
C GLY A 46 -1.83 -1.88 6.77
N ASN A 47 -1.98 -1.64 8.08
CA ASN A 47 -0.92 -1.84 9.06
C ASN A 47 -0.54 -3.31 9.28
N GLY A 48 -1.44 -4.25 8.96
CA GLY A 48 -1.12 -5.67 8.93
C GLY A 48 -0.28 -6.08 7.70
N LEU A 49 -0.33 -5.31 6.63
CA LEU A 49 0.42 -5.54 5.39
C LEU A 49 1.78 -4.81 5.36
N GLY A 50 1.88 -3.66 6.04
CA GLY A 50 3.05 -2.79 6.05
C GLY A 50 2.74 -1.51 6.83
N THR A 51 3.27 -0.37 6.40
CA THR A 51 2.89 0.92 7.01
C THR A 51 1.75 1.52 6.21
N PHE A 52 0.57 1.66 6.82
CA PHE A 52 -0.55 2.34 6.16
C PHE A 52 -0.19 3.78 5.78
N VAL A 53 -0.45 4.16 4.53
CA VAL A 53 -0.19 5.51 4.00
C VAL A 53 -1.49 6.25 3.73
N SER A 54 -2.43 5.63 3.00
CA SER A 54 -3.64 6.32 2.54
C SER A 54 -4.78 5.37 2.17
N ILE A 55 -5.99 5.91 2.08
CA ILE A 55 -7.17 5.28 1.46
C ILE A 55 -7.44 6.04 0.15
N ASP A 56 -7.80 5.35 -0.92
CA ASP A 56 -8.16 6.00 -2.17
C ASP A 56 -9.49 6.78 -2.04
N ARG A 57 -9.71 7.76 -2.93
CA ARG A 57 -10.90 8.61 -2.90
C ARG A 57 -12.20 7.80 -3.04
N ASP A 58 -12.26 6.84 -3.96
CA ASP A 58 -13.45 6.05 -4.23
C ASP A 58 -13.82 5.18 -3.02
N THR A 59 -12.82 4.55 -2.39
CA THR A 59 -13.00 3.79 -1.14
C THR A 59 -13.45 4.69 0.01
N SER A 60 -12.82 5.86 0.18
CA SER A 60 -13.12 6.78 1.28
C SER A 60 -14.52 7.41 1.20
N SER A 61 -15.02 7.60 -0.02
CA SER A 61 -16.33 8.20 -0.29
C SER A 61 -17.42 7.15 -0.51
N LEU A 62 -17.07 5.86 -0.49
CA LEU A 62 -17.94 4.75 -0.84
C LEU A 62 -18.57 4.88 -2.25
N ALA A 63 -17.90 5.60 -3.16
CA ALA A 63 -18.40 5.81 -4.52
C ALA A 63 -18.32 4.54 -5.39
N ARG A 64 -17.32 3.67 -5.14
CA ARG A 64 -17.20 2.32 -5.72
C ARG A 64 -16.93 1.28 -4.63
N PRO A 65 -17.98 0.77 -3.95
CA PRO A 65 -17.82 -0.21 -2.89
C PRO A 65 -17.47 -1.63 -3.41
N ASP A 66 -17.38 -1.83 -4.73
CA ASP A 66 -16.95 -3.09 -5.36
C ASP A 66 -15.50 -3.45 -5.04
N VAL A 67 -14.63 -2.45 -4.84
CA VAL A 67 -13.22 -2.63 -4.55
C VAL A 67 -12.77 -1.60 -3.52
N ALA A 68 -12.26 -2.07 -2.38
CA ALA A 68 -11.52 -1.20 -1.47
C ALA A 68 -10.06 -1.10 -1.93
N ARG A 69 -9.48 0.09 -1.90
CA ARG A 69 -8.07 0.32 -2.26
C ARG A 69 -7.38 1.17 -1.20
N ILE A 70 -6.25 0.67 -0.70
CA ILE A 70 -5.39 1.36 0.28
C ILE A 70 -3.95 1.42 -0.23
N CYS A 71 -3.21 2.45 0.18
CA CYS A 71 -1.79 2.59 -0.07
C CYS A 71 -1.03 2.18 1.18
N VAL A 72 -0.06 1.28 1.01
CA VAL A 72 0.76 0.75 2.09
C VAL A 72 2.22 0.86 1.66
N GLU A 73 3.05 1.44 2.52
CA GLU A 73 4.50 1.42 2.36
C GLU A 73 5.00 0.05 2.84
N MET A 74 5.53 -0.74 1.92
CA MET A 74 5.96 -2.13 2.17
C MET A 74 7.33 -2.39 1.54
N ASP A 75 8.06 -3.34 2.10
CA ASP A 75 9.28 -3.84 1.50
C ASP A 75 8.92 -4.70 0.28
N VAL A 76 9.43 -4.30 -0.89
CA VAL A 76 9.20 -4.98 -2.17
C VAL A 76 10.43 -5.79 -2.58
N GLN A 77 11.19 -6.30 -1.62
CA GLN A 77 12.23 -7.29 -1.92
C GLN A 77 11.57 -8.59 -2.35
N GLU A 78 11.91 -9.01 -3.58
CA GLU A 78 11.49 -10.28 -4.19
C GLU A 78 11.98 -11.50 -3.41
#